data_AF-A0A6N3E015-F1
#
_entry.id   AF-A0A6N3E015-F1
#
_cell.length_a   1.000
_cell.length_b   1.000
_cell.length_c   1.000
_cell.angle_alpha   90.00
_cell.angle_beta   90.00
_cell.angle_gamma   90.00
#
_symmetry.space_group_name_H-M   'P 1'
#
loop_
_entity.id
_entity.type
_entity.pdbx_description
1 polymer ?
#
loop_
_entity_poly.entity_id
_entity_poly.type
_entity_poly.pdbx_seq_one_letter_code
_entity_poly.pdbx_strand_id
1 'polypeptide(L)'
;MGGEAWTGSLGPRPASAGWSSRPPRSNSAQERFKADSIERANAFLADAFVPKLRATLSESLGTEASVRCGAEEETVYFDYPRSYESAGTLDTIKLEIGPMAAWSPSEEAAITPYAADVVPFGPELSTTVRTASPERTFWEKATILHQEANRPEGKAMPRRYSRHYYDMYRLGHSFVLGRAVAQSGLLEQVVRFKEKFYRTPWAKLADARPGTLRLAPPKGRLDELAADYASMGPMLFGSYPSIDEIVAYMAELEETINGLS
;
A
#
# COMPACT_ATOMS: atom_id res chain seq x y z
N MET A 1 -32.19 -20.14 26.44
CA MET A 1 -31.43 -21.40 26.53
C MET A 1 -30.47 -21.44 25.36
N GLY A 2 -29.17 -21.54 25.65
CA GLY A 2 -28.13 -21.97 24.70
C GLY A 2 -27.59 -20.91 23.73
N GLY A 3 -26.88 -19.90 24.24
CA GLY A 3 -25.93 -19.13 23.43
C GLY A 3 -24.57 -19.82 23.47
N GLU A 4 -24.15 -20.45 22.37
CA GLU A 4 -22.79 -20.95 22.22
C GLU A 4 -21.92 -19.85 21.61
N ALA A 5 -21.10 -19.26 22.47
CA ALA A 5 -20.01 -18.38 22.08
C ALA A 5 -18.97 -19.16 21.26
N TRP A 6 -18.70 -18.71 20.05
CA TRP A 6 -17.59 -19.19 19.23
C TRP A 6 -16.26 -18.76 19.87
N THR A 7 -15.77 -19.53 20.84
CA THR A 7 -14.38 -19.46 21.30
C THR A 7 -13.53 -20.40 20.44
N GLY A 8 -13.30 -19.99 19.20
CA GLY A 8 -12.28 -20.60 18.35
C GLY A 8 -10.90 -20.27 18.90
N SER A 9 -10.39 -21.11 19.79
CA SER A 9 -9.01 -21.11 20.29
C SER A 9 -8.04 -21.27 19.10
N LEU A 10 -7.66 -20.15 18.49
CA LEU A 10 -6.41 -20.07 17.75
C LEU A 10 -5.29 -20.23 18.78
N GLY A 11 -4.66 -21.41 18.80
CA GLY A 11 -3.45 -21.65 19.57
C GLY A 11 -2.41 -20.53 19.33
N PRO A 12 -1.41 -20.39 20.22
CA PRO A 12 -0.44 -19.30 20.13
C PRO A 12 0.14 -19.24 18.72
N ARG A 13 -0.22 -18.17 17.98
CA ARG A 13 0.36 -17.91 16.66
C ARG A 13 1.86 -17.73 16.89
N PRO A 14 2.73 -18.41 16.13
CA PRO A 14 4.15 -18.21 16.28
C PRO A 14 4.42 -16.72 16.11
N ALA A 15 5.19 -16.13 17.05
CA ALA A 15 5.76 -14.81 16.86
C ALA A 15 6.32 -14.78 15.44
N SER A 16 5.95 -13.77 14.65
CA SER A 16 6.42 -13.64 13.29
C SER A 16 7.94 -13.56 13.32
N ALA A 17 8.61 -14.70 13.16
CA ALA A 17 10.03 -14.73 12.91
C ALA A 17 10.19 -13.95 11.61
N GLY A 18 10.70 -12.73 11.73
CA GLY A 18 10.83 -11.83 10.60
C GLY A 18 11.50 -12.56 9.43
N TRP A 19 11.10 -12.22 8.21
CA TRP A 19 11.69 -12.69 6.95
C TRP A 19 13.23 -12.52 6.88
N SER A 20 13.81 -11.85 7.88
CA SER A 20 15.23 -11.64 8.18
C SER A 20 16.00 -12.88 8.68
N SER A 21 15.36 -13.97 9.11
CA SER A 21 16.07 -15.12 9.71
C SER A 21 16.45 -16.25 8.74
N ARG A 22 16.03 -16.19 7.47
CA ARG A 22 16.37 -17.22 6.48
C ARG A 22 17.70 -16.92 5.78
N PRO A 23 18.57 -17.94 5.55
CA PRO A 23 19.85 -17.75 4.88
C PRO A 23 19.68 -17.14 3.48
N PRO A 24 20.65 -16.34 3.02
CA PRO A 24 20.59 -15.70 1.71
C PRO A 24 20.50 -16.76 0.60
N ARG A 25 19.57 -16.55 -0.34
CA ARG A 25 19.42 -17.38 -1.54
C ARG A 25 20.25 -16.79 -2.68
N SER A 26 20.67 -17.63 -3.62
CA SER A 26 21.14 -17.13 -4.92
C SER A 26 20.00 -16.37 -5.61
N ASN A 27 20.33 -15.46 -6.55
CA ASN A 27 19.31 -14.71 -7.31
C ASN A 27 18.30 -15.64 -7.98
N SER A 28 18.76 -16.72 -8.62
CA SER A 28 17.88 -17.71 -9.28
C SER A 28 17.01 -18.49 -8.29
N ALA A 29 17.51 -18.80 -7.10
CA ALA A 29 16.71 -19.45 -6.06
C ALA A 29 15.69 -18.48 -5.44
N GLN A 30 16.00 -17.19 -5.38
CA GLN A 30 15.09 -16.15 -4.92
C GLN A 30 13.96 -15.91 -5.93
N GLU A 31 14.27 -15.87 -7.23
CA GLU A 31 13.28 -15.77 -8.31
C GLU A 31 12.34 -16.97 -8.34
N ARG A 32 12.87 -18.19 -8.26
CA ARG A 32 12.04 -19.41 -8.16
C ARG A 32 11.14 -19.39 -6.93
N PHE A 33 11.67 -18.99 -5.77
CA PHE A 33 10.89 -18.88 -4.55
C PHE A 33 9.74 -17.87 -4.69
N LYS A 34 10.00 -16.73 -5.37
CA LYS A 34 8.98 -15.72 -5.65
C LYS A 34 7.88 -16.30 -6.54
N ALA A 35 8.24 -16.92 -7.66
CA ALA A 35 7.29 -17.52 -8.59
C ALA A 35 6.41 -18.59 -7.91
N ASP A 36 7.02 -19.53 -7.18
CA ASP A 36 6.34 -20.60 -6.45
C ASP A 36 5.45 -20.07 -5.30
N SER A 37 5.79 -18.91 -4.72
CA SER A 37 4.93 -18.25 -3.73
C SER A 37 3.70 -17.63 -4.38
N ILE A 38 3.88 -16.95 -5.53
CA ILE A 38 2.80 -16.33 -6.30
C ILE A 38 1.83 -17.41 -6.81
N GLU A 39 2.35 -18.51 -7.36
CA GLU A 39 1.54 -19.64 -7.86
C GLU A 39 0.64 -20.19 -6.74
N ARG A 40 1.22 -20.47 -5.57
CA ARG A 40 0.47 -20.96 -4.40
C ARG A 40 -0.54 -19.95 -3.88
N ALA A 41 -0.21 -18.65 -3.90
CA ALA A 41 -1.15 -17.61 -3.52
C ALA A 41 -2.36 -17.59 -4.48
N ASN A 42 -2.12 -17.64 -5.80
CA ASN A 42 -3.19 -17.66 -6.79
C ASN A 42 -4.07 -18.91 -6.69
N ALA A 43 -3.48 -20.08 -6.46
CA ALA A 43 -4.24 -21.31 -6.20
C ALA A 43 -5.13 -21.17 -4.96
N PHE A 44 -4.58 -20.66 -3.85
CA PHE A 44 -5.37 -20.37 -2.65
C PHE A 44 -6.49 -19.35 -2.90
N LEU A 45 -6.22 -18.31 -3.69
CA LEU A 45 -7.21 -17.30 -4.04
C LEU A 45 -8.39 -17.92 -4.79
N ALA A 46 -8.11 -18.77 -5.79
CA ALA A 46 -9.12 -19.43 -6.60
C ALA A 46 -9.89 -20.52 -5.84
N ASP A 47 -9.19 -21.38 -5.10
CA ASP A 47 -9.75 -22.62 -4.57
C ASP A 47 -10.41 -22.44 -3.19
N ALA A 48 -9.97 -21.45 -2.41
CA ALA A 48 -10.43 -21.27 -1.03
C ALA A 48 -10.96 -19.86 -0.76
N PHE A 49 -10.17 -18.82 -1.07
CA PHE A 49 -10.51 -17.46 -0.68
C PHE A 49 -11.75 -16.92 -1.42
N VAL A 50 -11.77 -16.97 -2.75
CA VAL A 50 -12.90 -16.46 -3.56
C VAL A 50 -14.21 -17.18 -3.23
N PRO A 51 -14.28 -18.53 -3.15
CA PRO A 51 -15.50 -19.21 -2.75
C PRO A 51 -16.00 -18.80 -1.37
N LYS A 52 -15.10 -18.66 -0.39
CA LYS A 52 -15.46 -18.27 0.98
C LYS A 52 -15.92 -16.82 1.05
N LEU A 53 -15.22 -15.91 0.38
CA LEU A 53 -15.57 -14.49 0.31
C LEU A 53 -16.91 -14.31 -0.37
N ARG A 54 -17.15 -15.00 -1.49
CA ARG A 54 -18.43 -15.00 -2.20
C ARG A 54 -19.56 -15.43 -1.27
N ALA A 55 -19.43 -16.58 -0.61
CA ALA A 55 -20.48 -17.07 0.30
C ALA A 55 -20.78 -16.08 1.43
N THR A 56 -19.74 -15.51 2.05
CA THR A 56 -19.87 -14.57 3.18
C THR A 56 -20.54 -13.26 2.76
N LEU A 57 -20.14 -12.70 1.62
CA LEU A 57 -20.76 -11.50 1.07
C LEU A 57 -22.18 -11.77 0.60
N SER A 58 -22.45 -12.92 -0.02
CA SER A 58 -23.81 -13.26 -0.44
C SER A 58 -24.80 -13.35 0.73
N GLU A 59 -24.36 -13.95 1.84
CA GLU A 59 -25.14 -14.00 3.09
C GLU A 59 -25.42 -12.59 3.62
N SER A 60 -24.40 -11.72 3.62
CA SER A 60 -24.53 -10.34 4.13
C SER A 60 -25.42 -9.46 3.24
N LEU A 61 -25.38 -9.67 1.92
CA LEU A 61 -26.16 -8.91 0.95
C LEU A 61 -27.58 -9.45 0.74
N GLY A 62 -27.85 -10.68 1.16
CA GLY A 62 -29.11 -11.38 0.86
C GLY A 62 -29.30 -11.74 -0.63
N THR A 63 -28.25 -11.66 -1.44
CA THR A 63 -28.23 -11.98 -2.87
C THR A 63 -26.86 -12.49 -3.28
N GLU A 64 -26.73 -13.11 -4.45
CA GLU A 64 -25.44 -13.63 -4.90
C GLU A 64 -24.42 -12.50 -5.17
N ALA A 65 -23.30 -12.52 -4.45
CA ALA A 65 -22.20 -11.58 -4.63
C ALA A 65 -21.34 -11.94 -5.85
N SER A 66 -21.00 -10.94 -6.67
CA SER A 66 -20.04 -11.11 -7.78
C SER A 66 -18.61 -11.02 -7.26
N VAL A 67 -18.00 -12.16 -6.95
CA VAL A 67 -16.58 -12.23 -6.53
C VAL A 67 -15.81 -13.15 -7.46
N ARG A 68 -14.67 -12.69 -7.99
CA ARG A 68 -13.87 -13.42 -8.99
C ARG A 68 -12.37 -13.12 -8.87
N CYS A 69 -11.52 -14.08 -9.23
CA CYS A 69 -10.10 -13.80 -9.46
C CYS A 69 -9.94 -12.84 -10.64
N GLY A 70 -8.91 -12.01 -10.60
CA GLY A 70 -8.52 -11.17 -11.71
C GLY A 70 -7.67 -11.88 -12.75
N ALA A 71 -7.47 -11.21 -13.89
CA ALA A 71 -6.49 -11.63 -14.90
C ALA A 71 -5.04 -11.36 -14.46
N GLU A 72 -4.86 -10.38 -13.56
CA GLU A 72 -3.57 -10.09 -12.93
C GLU A 72 -3.35 -11.04 -11.74
N GLU A 73 -2.11 -11.46 -11.54
CA GLU A 73 -1.72 -12.28 -10.39
C GLU A 73 -2.08 -11.57 -9.08
N GLU A 74 -2.44 -12.35 -8.06
CA GLU A 74 -2.67 -11.84 -6.70
C GLU A 74 -3.88 -10.89 -6.60
N THR A 75 -4.78 -10.88 -7.59
CA THR A 75 -5.94 -9.98 -7.60
C THR A 75 -7.27 -10.71 -7.48
N VAL A 76 -8.17 -10.15 -6.67
CA VAL A 76 -9.57 -10.55 -6.55
C VAL A 76 -10.44 -9.32 -6.75
N TYR A 77 -11.54 -9.48 -7.48
CA TYR A 77 -12.52 -8.42 -7.72
C TYR A 77 -13.83 -8.77 -7.05
N PHE A 78 -14.43 -7.79 -6.39
CA PHE A 78 -15.80 -7.83 -5.89
C PHE A 78 -16.60 -6.72 -6.56
N ASP A 79 -17.51 -7.09 -7.46
CA ASP A 79 -18.43 -6.15 -8.09
C ASP A 79 -19.65 -6.00 -7.17
N TYR A 80 -19.82 -4.82 -6.55
CA TYR A 80 -20.82 -4.61 -5.51
C TYR A 80 -22.17 -4.17 -6.11
N PRO A 81 -23.31 -4.54 -5.49
CA PRO A 81 -24.63 -4.13 -5.98
C PRO A 81 -24.80 -2.60 -6.00
N ARG A 82 -25.45 -2.09 -7.04
CA ARG A 82 -25.64 -0.65 -7.27
C ARG A 82 -27.12 -0.28 -7.22
N SER A 83 -27.43 0.90 -6.68
CA SER A 83 -28.75 1.54 -6.79
C SER A 83 -28.78 2.70 -7.81
N TYR A 84 -27.62 3.12 -8.35
CA TYR A 84 -27.48 4.14 -9.38
C TYR A 84 -26.19 3.95 -10.18
N GLU A 85 -26.08 4.61 -11.34
CA GLU A 85 -24.86 4.65 -12.15
C GLU A 85 -24.07 5.93 -11.89
N SER A 86 -22.73 5.84 -11.82
CA SER A 86 -21.84 6.99 -11.65
C SER A 86 -20.58 6.81 -12.47
N ALA A 87 -20.24 7.83 -13.28
CA ALA A 87 -19.00 7.84 -14.07
C ALA A 87 -17.74 8.08 -13.22
N GLY A 88 -17.89 8.51 -11.96
CA GLY A 88 -16.78 8.89 -11.08
C GLY A 88 -16.35 7.80 -10.08
N THR A 89 -17.08 6.70 -9.99
CA THR A 89 -16.83 5.62 -9.02
C THR A 89 -16.66 4.30 -9.76
N LEU A 90 -15.67 3.50 -9.35
CA LEU A 90 -15.56 2.13 -9.83
C LEU A 90 -16.61 1.28 -9.11
N ASP A 91 -17.35 0.48 -9.88
CA ASP A 91 -18.37 -0.44 -9.38
C ASP A 91 -17.77 -1.76 -8.86
N THR A 92 -16.45 -1.76 -8.66
CA THR A 92 -15.67 -2.93 -8.29
C THR A 92 -14.62 -2.58 -7.25
N ILE A 93 -14.55 -3.36 -6.18
CA ILE A 93 -13.44 -3.36 -5.24
C ILE A 93 -12.40 -4.36 -5.75
N LYS A 94 -11.18 -3.86 -6.02
CA LYS A 94 -10.00 -4.69 -6.29
C LYS A 94 -9.27 -4.96 -4.98
N LEU A 95 -9.07 -6.23 -4.66
CA LEU A 95 -8.26 -6.72 -3.56
C LEU A 95 -6.94 -7.24 -4.13
N GLU A 96 -5.81 -6.71 -3.68
CA GLU A 96 -4.47 -7.18 -4.03
C GLU A 96 -3.87 -7.96 -2.84
N ILE A 97 -3.68 -9.27 -3.00
CA ILE A 97 -3.34 -10.21 -1.92
C ILE A 97 -2.06 -10.97 -2.30
N GLY A 98 -0.90 -10.36 -2.04
CA GLY A 98 0.40 -10.95 -2.29
C GLY A 98 0.97 -11.71 -1.08
N PRO A 99 1.71 -12.84 -1.29
CA PRO A 99 2.33 -13.63 -0.24
C PRO A 99 3.61 -12.96 0.33
N MET A 100 4.07 -11.89 -0.31
CA MET A 100 5.31 -11.18 0.03
C MET A 100 5.03 -9.80 0.65
N ALA A 101 3.93 -9.60 1.36
CA ALA A 101 3.77 -8.38 2.17
C ALA A 101 4.61 -8.50 3.46
N ALA A 102 5.34 -7.44 3.83
CA ALA A 102 5.92 -7.33 5.16
C ALA A 102 4.90 -6.65 6.09
N TRP A 103 4.32 -7.42 7.00
CA TRP A 103 3.24 -6.98 7.88
C TRP A 103 3.71 -6.25 9.14
N SER A 104 5.01 -5.95 9.26
CA SER A 104 5.61 -5.42 10.49
C SER A 104 6.49 -4.19 10.22
N PRO A 105 6.37 -3.12 11.01
CA PRO A 105 5.39 -2.94 12.10
C PRO A 105 3.96 -2.71 11.60
N SER A 106 2.99 -3.29 12.31
CA SER A 106 1.54 -3.08 12.11
C SER A 106 0.87 -2.62 13.39
N GLU A 107 -0.25 -1.91 13.24
CA GLU A 107 -1.09 -1.43 14.33
C GLU A 107 -2.56 -1.68 14.00
N GLU A 108 -3.41 -1.69 15.04
CA GLU A 108 -4.86 -1.69 14.87
C GLU A 108 -5.33 -0.26 14.60
N ALA A 109 -6.14 -0.07 13.55
CA ALA A 109 -6.74 1.19 13.19
C ALA A 109 -8.26 1.04 13.16
N ALA A 110 -8.97 1.92 13.88
CA ALA A 110 -10.41 2.05 13.74
C ALA A 110 -10.71 2.78 12.42
N ILE A 111 -11.60 2.21 11.61
CA ILE A 111 -12.09 2.82 10.38
C ILE A 111 -13.59 3.06 10.51
N THR A 112 -14.02 4.25 10.09
CA THR A 112 -15.42 4.67 10.07
C THR A 112 -15.69 5.21 8.66
N PRO A 113 -16.75 4.74 7.97
CA PRO A 113 -17.08 5.25 6.65
C PRO A 113 -17.61 6.69 6.74
N TYR A 114 -17.32 7.53 5.75
CA TYR A 114 -17.85 8.90 5.67
C TYR A 114 -19.39 8.95 5.70
N ALA A 115 -20.06 7.89 5.24
CA ALA A 115 -21.51 7.79 5.31
C ALA A 115 -22.05 7.77 6.75
N ALA A 116 -21.24 7.38 7.74
CA ALA A 116 -21.64 7.38 9.15
C ALA A 116 -21.91 8.80 9.68
N ASP A 117 -21.28 9.82 9.10
CA ASP A 117 -21.50 11.23 9.49
C ASP A 117 -22.79 11.82 8.89
N VAL A 118 -23.33 11.19 7.85
CA VAL A 118 -24.42 11.74 7.03
C VAL A 118 -25.71 10.93 7.16
N VAL A 119 -25.61 9.62 7.35
CA VAL A 119 -26.76 8.72 7.38
C VAL A 119 -26.89 8.10 8.78
N PRO A 120 -28.09 8.12 9.40
CA PRO A 120 -28.31 7.62 10.75
C PRO A 120 -28.40 6.08 10.80
N PHE A 121 -27.47 5.38 10.15
CA PHE A 121 -27.31 3.92 10.30
C PHE A 121 -26.64 3.55 11.64
N GLY A 122 -26.14 4.53 12.40
CA GLY A 122 -25.53 4.34 13.72
C GLY A 122 -24.04 3.96 13.69
N PRO A 123 -23.36 3.92 14.86
CA PRO A 123 -21.93 3.61 14.98
C PRO A 123 -21.55 2.17 14.60
N GLU A 124 -22.52 1.31 14.28
CA GLU A 124 -22.33 -0.09 13.87
C GLU A 124 -21.55 -0.26 12.55
N LEU A 125 -21.34 0.83 11.80
CA LEU A 125 -20.57 0.82 10.55
C LEU A 125 -19.05 0.96 10.74
N SER A 126 -18.58 1.23 11.96
CA SER A 126 -17.15 1.27 12.24
C SER A 126 -16.60 -0.13 12.49
N THR A 127 -15.36 -0.37 12.08
CA THR A 127 -14.65 -1.61 12.39
C THR A 127 -13.19 -1.33 12.67
N THR A 128 -12.51 -2.29 13.28
CA THR A 128 -11.07 -2.21 13.53
C THR A 128 -10.36 -3.14 12.55
N VAL A 129 -9.37 -2.61 11.86
CA VAL A 129 -8.53 -3.35 10.92
C VAL A 129 -7.07 -3.27 11.33
N ARG A 130 -6.34 -4.35 11.11
CA ARG A 130 -4.88 -4.32 11.25
C ARG A 130 -4.25 -3.77 9.98
N THR A 131 -3.49 -2.68 10.10
CA THR A 131 -2.80 -2.04 8.98
C THR A 131 -1.30 -2.01 9.22
N ALA A 132 -0.51 -1.82 8.17
CA ALA A 132 0.87 -1.36 8.37
C ALA A 132 0.85 -0.06 9.18
N SER A 133 1.83 0.12 10.05
CA SER A 133 2.01 1.38 10.76
C SER A 133 2.26 2.53 9.76
N PRO A 134 1.77 3.74 10.05
CA PRO A 134 1.93 4.86 9.14
C PRO A 134 3.41 5.25 8.93
N GLU A 135 4.28 5.01 9.92
CA GLU A 135 5.74 5.20 9.77
C GLU A 135 6.36 4.24 8.77
N ARG A 136 5.91 2.98 8.76
CA ARG A 136 6.33 2.01 7.77
C ARG A 136 5.88 2.45 6.37
N THR A 137 4.63 2.89 6.23
CA THR A 137 4.11 3.43 4.96
C THR A 137 4.89 4.66 4.51
N PHE A 138 5.23 5.57 5.42
CA PHE A 138 6.07 6.74 5.12
C PHE A 138 7.40 6.32 4.47
N TRP A 139 8.13 5.40 5.09
CA TRP A 139 9.42 4.94 4.53
C TRP A 139 9.26 4.11 3.25
N GLU A 140 8.15 3.38 3.08
CA GLU A 140 7.83 2.70 1.83
C GLU A 140 7.55 3.69 0.68
N LYS A 141 6.88 4.81 0.95
CA LYS A 141 6.66 5.90 -0.02
C LYS A 141 7.95 6.64 -0.31
N ALA A 142 8.73 6.99 0.70
CA ALA A 142 10.04 7.64 0.54
C ALA A 142 10.97 6.84 -0.37
N THR A 143 11.03 5.51 -0.19
CA THR A 143 11.84 4.64 -1.06
C THR A 143 11.27 4.46 -2.47
N ILE A 144 9.95 4.63 -2.68
CA ILE A 144 9.39 4.74 -4.04
C ILE A 144 9.86 6.04 -4.69
N LEU A 145 9.76 7.17 -3.98
CA LEU A 145 10.21 8.46 -4.54
C LEU A 145 11.71 8.47 -4.82
N HIS A 146 12.53 7.86 -3.97
CA HIS A 146 13.96 7.69 -4.23
C HIS A 146 14.23 6.87 -5.49
N GLN A 147 13.48 5.78 -5.70
CA GLN A 147 13.55 5.04 -6.94
C GLN A 147 13.21 5.94 -8.13
N GLU A 148 12.10 6.68 -8.07
CA GLU A 148 11.67 7.57 -9.16
C GLU A 148 12.66 8.71 -9.43
N ALA A 149 13.28 9.27 -8.40
CA ALA A 149 14.33 10.28 -8.54
C ALA A 149 15.59 9.75 -9.25
N ASN A 150 15.79 8.43 -9.23
CA ASN A 150 16.87 7.73 -9.92
C ASN A 150 16.42 7.06 -11.24
N ARG A 151 15.18 7.27 -11.68
CA ARG A 151 14.67 6.71 -12.94
C ARG A 151 15.50 7.24 -14.13
N PRO A 152 16.10 6.36 -14.95
CA PRO A 152 16.81 6.79 -16.16
C PRO A 152 15.88 7.54 -17.12
N GLU A 153 16.40 8.56 -17.81
CA GLU A 153 15.62 9.38 -18.77
C GLU A 153 14.90 8.54 -19.83
N GLY A 154 15.53 7.47 -20.32
CA GLY A 154 14.93 6.57 -21.32
C GLY A 154 13.80 5.66 -20.83
N LYS A 155 13.41 5.70 -19.55
CA LYS A 155 12.30 4.91 -19.01
C LYS A 155 11.09 5.78 -18.71
N ALA A 156 9.93 5.51 -19.29
CA ALA A 156 8.70 6.26 -18.98
C ALA A 156 8.31 6.12 -17.50
N MET A 157 7.62 7.13 -16.96
CA MET A 157 6.96 7.04 -15.67
C MET A 157 5.71 6.15 -15.80
N PRO A 158 5.41 5.27 -14.84
CA PRO A 158 4.14 4.56 -14.83
C PRO A 158 2.98 5.56 -14.67
N ARG A 159 1.78 5.17 -15.12
CA ARG A 159 0.57 5.97 -14.87
C ARG A 159 0.18 5.97 -13.39
N ARG A 160 -0.49 7.04 -12.95
CA ARG A 160 -0.99 7.27 -11.59
C ARG A 160 0.12 7.25 -10.53
N TYR A 161 1.37 7.52 -10.91
CA TYR A 161 2.50 7.51 -10.00
C TYR A 161 2.65 8.81 -9.21
N SER A 162 2.09 9.92 -9.70
CA SER A 162 1.98 11.19 -8.96
C SER A 162 1.29 11.03 -7.61
N ARG A 163 0.43 10.01 -7.46
CA ARG A 163 -0.19 9.63 -6.17
C ARG A 163 0.83 9.40 -5.05
N HIS A 164 2.01 8.88 -5.38
CA HIS A 164 3.03 8.61 -4.37
C HIS A 164 3.60 9.91 -3.79
N TYR A 165 3.70 10.96 -4.61
CA TYR A 165 4.11 12.29 -4.17
C TYR A 165 3.02 12.95 -3.34
N TYR A 166 1.76 12.84 -3.76
CA TYR A 166 0.61 13.31 -2.98
C TYR A 166 0.54 12.61 -1.61
N ASP A 167 0.63 11.28 -1.57
CA ASP A 167 0.63 10.51 -0.32
C ASP A 167 1.78 10.95 0.60
N MET A 168 2.98 11.15 0.05
CA MET A 168 4.14 11.63 0.82
C MET A 168 3.90 13.03 1.38
N TYR A 169 3.31 13.93 0.59
CA TYR A 169 2.90 15.26 1.05
C TYR A 169 1.93 15.16 2.23
N ARG A 170 0.89 14.31 2.13
CA ARG A 170 -0.11 14.12 3.19
C ARG A 170 0.50 13.53 4.46
N LEU A 171 1.38 12.54 4.33
CA LEU A 171 2.06 11.92 5.48
C LEU A 171 3.02 12.91 6.14
N GLY A 172 3.75 13.68 5.34
CA GLY A 172 4.69 14.71 5.80
C GLY A 172 4.01 15.85 6.57
N HIS A 173 2.80 16.23 6.19
CA HIS A 173 1.97 17.24 6.89
C HIS A 173 1.13 16.67 8.03
N SER A 174 1.47 15.50 8.55
CA SER A 174 0.75 14.84 9.64
C SER A 174 1.69 14.50 10.79
N PHE A 175 1.12 14.01 11.90
CA PHE A 175 1.89 13.51 13.04
C PHE A 175 2.86 12.37 12.67
N VAL A 176 2.66 11.73 11.51
CA VAL A 176 3.46 10.59 11.03
C VAL A 176 4.91 10.99 10.78
N LEU A 177 5.18 12.20 10.27
CA LEU A 177 6.55 12.64 9.98
C LEU A 177 7.46 12.53 11.21
N GLY A 178 7.02 13.11 12.33
CA GLY A 178 7.79 13.09 13.58
C GLY A 178 8.02 11.66 14.09
N ARG A 179 6.99 10.80 14.04
CA ARG A 179 7.10 9.39 14.44
C ARG A 179 8.04 8.60 13.54
N ALA A 180 7.97 8.81 12.22
CA ALA A 180 8.80 8.10 11.24
C ALA A 180 10.27 8.48 11.36
N VAL A 181 10.56 9.78 11.49
CA VAL A 181 11.92 10.32 11.70
C VAL A 181 12.54 9.83 13.00
N ALA A 182 11.76 9.76 14.09
CA ALA A 182 12.23 9.22 15.36
C ALA A 182 12.58 7.71 15.30
N GLN A 183 12.13 7.01 14.26
CA GLN A 183 12.34 5.58 14.05
C GLN A 183 13.12 5.31 12.75
N SER A 184 14.23 6.02 12.54
CA SER A 184 15.04 5.95 11.31
C SER A 184 15.49 4.52 10.94
N GLY A 185 15.65 3.60 11.91
CA GLY A 185 15.93 2.19 11.67
C GLY A 185 14.87 1.45 10.83
N LEU A 186 13.63 1.98 10.76
CA LEU A 186 12.60 1.44 9.87
C LEU A 186 12.92 1.63 8.39
N LEU A 187 13.59 2.73 8.02
CA LEU A 187 14.02 2.95 6.63
C LEU A 187 14.97 1.84 6.18
N GLU A 188 15.95 1.49 7.00
CA GLU A 188 16.89 0.41 6.69
C GLU A 188 16.17 -0.93 6.52
N GLN A 189 15.18 -1.23 7.37
CA GLN A 189 14.37 -2.44 7.24
C GLN A 189 13.57 -2.47 5.93
N VAL A 190 12.98 -1.33 5.53
CA VAL A 190 12.26 -1.19 4.26
C VAL A 190 13.22 -1.38 3.07
N VAL A 191 14.40 -0.76 3.09
CA VAL A 191 15.41 -0.89 2.03
C VAL A 191 15.84 -2.35 1.89
N ARG A 192 16.27 -2.99 2.98
CA ARG A 192 16.69 -4.41 2.98
C ARG A 192 15.59 -5.32 2.44
N PHE A 193 14.34 -5.04 2.79
CA PHE A 193 13.19 -5.78 2.29
C PHE A 193 13.01 -5.60 0.77
N LYS A 194 13.02 -4.36 0.29
CA LYS A 194 12.85 -4.06 -1.15
C LYS A 194 14.00 -4.59 -2.00
N GLU A 195 15.24 -4.52 -1.52
CA GLU A 195 16.39 -5.11 -2.23
C GLU A 195 16.27 -6.62 -2.40
N LYS A 196 15.65 -7.31 -1.43
CA LYS A 196 15.47 -8.77 -1.45
C LYS A 196 14.34 -9.24 -2.36
N PHE A 197 13.24 -8.49 -2.46
CA PHE A 197 12.01 -8.95 -3.12
C PHE A 197 11.59 -8.15 -4.36
N TYR A 198 12.04 -6.89 -4.46
CA TYR A 198 11.65 -5.92 -5.48
C TYR A 198 12.88 -5.24 -6.09
N ARG A 199 13.96 -6.00 -6.26
CA ARG A 199 15.23 -5.49 -6.77
C ARG A 199 15.04 -4.83 -8.12
N THR A 200 15.31 -3.54 -8.14
CA THR A 200 15.26 -2.70 -9.33
C THR A 200 16.64 -2.06 -9.49
N PRO A 201 17.51 -2.57 -10.39
CA PRO A 201 18.93 -2.20 -10.40
C PRO A 201 19.23 -0.71 -10.52
N TRP A 202 18.35 0.03 -11.20
CA TRP A 202 18.47 1.48 -11.40
C TRP A 202 17.89 2.31 -10.25
N ALA A 203 17.18 1.69 -9.30
CA ALA A 203 16.50 2.39 -8.20
C ALA A 203 17.45 2.91 -7.11
N LYS A 204 18.71 2.46 -7.11
CA LYS A 204 19.74 2.81 -6.11
C LYS A 204 19.28 2.68 -4.65
N LEU A 205 18.50 1.65 -4.34
CA LEU A 205 17.90 1.48 -3.00
C LEU A 205 18.92 1.46 -1.85
N ALA A 206 20.14 0.94 -2.07
CA ALA A 206 21.22 0.98 -1.08
C ALA A 206 21.60 2.42 -0.65
N ASP A 207 21.34 3.42 -1.49
CA ASP A 207 21.58 4.83 -1.23
C ASP A 207 20.39 5.53 -0.55
N ALA A 208 19.26 4.84 -0.35
CA ALA A 208 18.07 5.41 0.28
C ALA A 208 18.20 5.44 1.82
N ARG A 209 19.04 6.37 2.32
CA ARG A 209 19.35 6.60 3.73
C ARG A 209 19.54 8.10 4.01
N PRO A 210 19.44 8.58 5.27
CA PRO A 210 19.75 9.96 5.59
C PRO A 210 21.13 10.37 5.05
N GLY A 211 21.19 11.55 4.43
CA GLY A 211 22.36 12.11 3.76
C GLY A 211 22.38 11.86 2.25
N THR A 212 21.70 10.82 1.75
CA THR A 212 21.66 10.46 0.32
C THR A 212 20.26 10.12 -0.20
N LEU A 213 19.22 10.26 0.63
CA LEU A 213 17.83 10.05 0.23
C LEU A 213 17.45 11.10 -0.81
N ARG A 214 16.59 10.72 -1.75
CA ARG A 214 16.11 11.59 -2.83
C ARG A 214 14.60 11.46 -2.86
N LEU A 215 13.88 12.56 -2.77
CA LEU A 215 12.42 12.63 -2.80
C LEU A 215 11.94 13.57 -3.90
N ALA A 216 12.69 14.64 -4.17
CA ALA A 216 12.33 15.60 -5.20
C ALA A 216 12.41 14.95 -6.59
N PRO A 217 11.39 15.13 -7.45
CA PRO A 217 11.43 14.62 -8.81
C PRO A 217 12.51 15.36 -9.63
N PRO A 218 13.19 14.69 -10.59
CA PRO A 218 14.17 15.34 -11.43
C PRO A 218 13.47 16.31 -12.39
N LYS A 219 14.12 17.44 -12.70
CA LYS A 219 13.53 18.53 -13.51
C LYS A 219 12.92 18.05 -14.83
N GLY A 220 13.58 17.12 -15.53
CA GLY A 220 13.10 16.56 -16.80
C GLY A 220 11.82 15.71 -16.70
N ARG A 221 11.27 15.49 -15.50
CA ARG A 221 10.04 14.71 -15.26
C ARG A 221 8.87 15.56 -14.79
N LEU A 222 9.06 16.84 -14.53
CA LEU A 222 8.03 17.69 -13.93
C LEU A 222 6.78 17.76 -14.81
N ASP A 223 6.92 17.89 -16.13
CA ASP A 223 5.78 17.94 -17.05
C ASP A 223 5.00 16.62 -17.07
N GLU A 224 5.70 15.48 -17.11
CA GLU A 224 5.09 14.14 -17.08
C GLU A 224 4.35 13.91 -15.75
N LEU A 225 4.95 14.36 -14.65
CA LEU A 225 4.38 14.27 -13.30
C LEU A 225 3.14 15.17 -13.14
N ALA A 226 3.20 16.40 -13.65
CA ALA A 226 2.09 17.35 -13.61
C ALA A 226 0.89 16.87 -14.43
N ALA A 227 1.13 16.33 -15.62
CA ALA A 227 0.08 15.74 -16.46
C ALA A 227 -0.59 14.54 -15.76
N ASP A 228 0.22 13.66 -15.14
CA ASP A 228 -0.31 12.53 -14.36
C ASP A 228 -1.13 13.02 -13.16
N TYR A 229 -0.65 14.02 -12.43
CA TYR A 229 -1.35 14.58 -11.28
C TYR A 229 -2.68 15.23 -11.66
N ALA A 230 -2.72 15.99 -12.76
CA ALA A 230 -3.96 16.58 -13.27
C ALA A 230 -5.00 15.50 -13.60
N SER A 231 -4.58 14.37 -14.18
CA SER A 231 -5.47 13.24 -14.47
C SER A 231 -6.04 12.56 -13.21
N MET A 232 -5.40 12.78 -12.07
CA MET A 232 -5.81 12.23 -10.78
C MET A 232 -6.83 13.08 -10.02
N GLY A 233 -7.09 14.32 -10.46
CA GLY A 233 -7.99 15.27 -9.80
C GLY A 233 -9.33 14.67 -9.32
N PRO A 234 -10.07 13.88 -10.14
CA PRO A 234 -11.34 13.28 -9.72
C PRO A 234 -11.26 12.34 -8.51
N MET A 235 -10.08 11.84 -8.15
CA MET A 235 -9.89 10.95 -7.00
C MET A 235 -9.55 11.71 -5.70
N LEU A 236 -9.25 13.00 -5.78
CA LEU A 236 -8.84 13.80 -4.63
C LEU A 236 -10.06 14.47 -4.00
N PHE A 237 -10.20 14.32 -2.69
CA PHE A 237 -11.34 14.84 -1.94
C PHE A 237 -11.01 16.18 -1.27
N GLY A 238 -11.94 17.13 -1.33
CA GLY A 238 -11.79 18.46 -0.72
C GLY A 238 -10.73 19.33 -1.40
N SER A 239 -10.15 20.26 -0.64
CA SER A 239 -9.01 21.05 -1.11
C SER A 239 -7.73 20.22 -1.08
N TYR A 240 -7.01 20.20 -2.19
CA TYR A 240 -5.72 19.51 -2.33
C TYR A 240 -4.65 20.46 -2.87
N PRO A 241 -3.36 20.25 -2.50
CA PRO A 241 -2.26 21.09 -2.96
C PRO A 241 -2.09 21.03 -4.48
N SER A 242 -1.53 22.09 -5.05
CA SER A 242 -1.00 22.10 -6.39
C SER A 242 0.21 21.17 -6.52
N ILE A 243 0.54 20.80 -7.77
CA ILE A 243 1.75 20.01 -8.02
C ILE A 243 3.01 20.75 -7.60
N ASP A 244 3.04 22.08 -7.76
CA ASP A 244 4.20 22.90 -7.39
C ASP A 244 4.43 22.91 -5.88
N GLU A 245 3.35 22.99 -5.09
CA GLU A 245 3.42 22.85 -3.62
C GLU A 245 3.93 21.47 -3.20
N ILE A 246 3.48 20.41 -3.88
CA ILE A 246 3.97 19.05 -3.62
C ILE A 246 5.47 18.94 -3.93
N VAL A 247 5.90 19.42 -5.10
CA VAL A 247 7.30 19.35 -5.55
C VAL A 247 8.22 20.16 -4.63
N ALA A 248 7.81 21.38 -4.26
CA ALA A 248 8.56 22.22 -3.32
C ALA A 248 8.72 21.52 -1.97
N TYR A 249 7.63 20.97 -1.44
CA TYR A 249 7.67 20.25 -0.17
C TYR A 249 8.55 18.99 -0.22
N MET A 250 8.61 18.27 -1.35
CA MET A 250 9.53 17.13 -1.47
C MET A 250 11.00 17.53 -1.38
N ALA A 251 11.37 18.70 -1.89
CA ALA A 251 12.73 19.22 -1.75
C ALA A 251 13.04 19.58 -0.28
N GLU A 252 12.13 20.28 0.40
CA GLU A 252 12.28 20.62 1.82
C GLU A 252 12.35 19.37 2.71
N LEU A 253 11.52 18.37 2.43
CA LEU A 253 11.49 17.12 3.17
C LEU A 253 12.75 16.28 2.94
N GLU A 254 13.28 16.28 1.71
CA GLU A 254 14.56 15.66 1.37
C GLU A 254 15.69 16.27 2.18
N GLU A 255 15.79 17.60 2.22
CA GLU A 255 16.78 18.32 3.02
C GLU A 255 16.63 18.02 4.51
N THR A 256 15.40 18.06 5.02
CA THR A 256 15.09 17.78 6.44
C THR A 256 15.55 16.39 6.85
N ILE A 257 15.21 15.36 6.07
CA ILE A 257 15.59 13.98 6.39
C ILE A 257 17.10 13.77 6.22
N ASN A 258 17.70 14.36 5.18
CA ASN A 258 19.12 14.22 4.94
C ASN A 258 19.97 14.95 5.99
N GLY A 259 19.47 16.03 6.58
CA GLY A 259 20.12 16.74 7.69
C GLY A 259 20.15 15.98 9.03
N LEU A 260 19.52 14.80 9.11
CA LEU A 260 19.56 13.93 10.29
C LEU A 260 20.83 13.05 10.37
N SER A 261 21.69 13.10 9.35
CA SER A 261 22.93 12.32 9.23
C SER A 261 24.03 12.80 10.17
#